data_AF-A0A4Y9YXA4-F1
#
_entry.id   AF-A0A4Y9YXA4-F1
#
_cell.length_a   1.000
_cell.length_b   1.000
_cell.length_c   1.000
_cell.angle_alpha   90.00
_cell.angle_beta   90.00
_cell.angle_gamma   90.00
#
_symmetry.space_group_name_H-M   'P 1'
#
loop_
_entity.id
_entity.type
_entity.pdbx_description
1 polymer ?
#
loop_
_entity_poly.entity_id
_entity_poly.type
_entity_poly.pdbx_seq_one_letter_code
_entity_poly.pdbx_strand_id
1 'polypeptide(L)'
;MTTKSKTAKKKVRPHAKSLTVATEVNIDAEHPPLGIRAKTRPLGLSVTCMVLRAVYIGFSMKCPRIPLTCSSPSPALLGMGRVILPVPPVSSSTPMADSQRQYIDLIFRASNKYGSWDPEVAVEAGDYGRVTQGHVSWWAWWRKRGIFLKEGNIFKNKLAGEFDIPEPVEHGPEAVEGATWVTSDNAQETDFSAEASGKVPGFATCKVKGAFKFTSGAGAILTMQDETITTIDPPGSLRRLLNDERMRGFVIVSEVHRCSSYVRYLSSPTTKSIAIGLSADAPTPGAPGASVDAKWVRSTATGNFKAKVGKEGTRNYYPLFRLVSVKETRTSTGMRGDEEVPPLEDAQPPWSVTESEEPASGGDSGEGAKASRRGTLRLPFLSRK
;
A
#
# COMPACT_ATOMS: atom_id res chain seq x y z
N MET A 1 5.14 47.55 57.98
CA MET A 1 5.52 46.18 58.38
C MET A 1 5.43 45.29 57.15
N THR A 2 6.57 44.95 56.57
CA THR A 2 6.71 44.21 55.30
C THR A 2 6.85 42.72 55.55
N THR A 3 5.90 41.92 55.06
CA THR A 3 5.93 40.45 55.15
C THR A 3 6.62 39.87 53.91
N LYS A 4 7.74 39.18 54.13
CA LYS A 4 8.54 38.49 53.11
C LYS A 4 7.93 37.12 52.80
N SER A 5 7.57 36.89 51.54
CA SER A 5 7.24 35.57 50.98
C SER A 5 8.53 34.80 50.66
N LYS A 6 8.65 33.56 51.16
CA LYS A 6 9.76 32.63 50.88
C LYS A 6 9.30 31.63 49.82
N THR A 7 9.90 31.68 48.64
CA THR A 7 9.71 30.69 47.57
C THR A 7 10.74 29.56 47.73
N ALA A 8 10.25 28.33 47.90
CA ALA A 8 11.07 27.12 48.00
C ALA A 8 11.55 26.66 46.62
N LYS A 9 12.88 26.60 46.43
CA LYS A 9 13.55 26.00 45.27
C LYS A 9 13.51 24.46 45.36
N LYS A 10 12.77 23.82 44.46
CA LYS A 10 12.77 22.36 44.26
C LYS A 10 14.01 21.95 43.45
N LYS A 11 14.92 21.23 44.09
CA LYS A 11 16.18 20.71 43.53
C LYS A 11 15.90 19.38 42.80
N VAL A 12 16.00 19.40 41.47
CA VAL A 12 15.94 18.18 40.63
C VAL A 12 17.34 17.57 40.58
N ARG A 13 17.46 16.28 40.94
CA ARG A 13 18.66 15.46 40.71
C ARG A 13 18.45 14.65 39.42
N PRO A 14 19.44 14.58 38.51
CA PRO A 14 19.42 13.60 37.44
C PRO A 14 20.04 12.28 37.95
N HIS A 15 19.35 11.16 37.72
CA HIS A 15 19.96 9.83 37.80
C HIS A 15 20.24 9.36 36.37
N ALA A 16 21.50 9.49 35.96
CA ALA A 16 22.09 8.72 34.89
C ALA A 16 22.56 7.38 35.47
N LYS A 17 22.16 6.26 34.85
CA LYS A 17 22.91 5.01 34.83
C LYS A 17 22.66 4.33 33.49
N SER A 18 23.59 4.60 32.56
CA SER A 18 23.87 3.77 31.40
C SER A 18 24.50 2.46 31.90
N LEU A 19 24.03 1.32 31.39
CA LEU A 19 24.61 0.01 31.64
C LEU A 19 24.94 -0.58 30.26
N THR A 20 26.17 -0.31 29.84
CA THR A 20 26.79 -0.91 28.65
C THR A 20 27.25 -2.32 29.02
N VAL A 21 26.63 -3.34 28.43
CA VAL A 21 27.16 -4.70 28.43
C VAL A 21 27.90 -4.88 27.12
N ALA A 22 29.22 -4.79 27.18
CA ALA A 22 30.10 -5.21 26.11
C ALA A 22 30.11 -6.74 26.05
N THR A 23 29.72 -7.31 24.92
CA THR A 23 29.98 -8.72 24.61
C THR A 23 31.05 -8.74 23.53
N GLU A 24 32.29 -8.99 23.95
CA GLU A 24 33.38 -9.34 23.06
C GLU A 24 33.08 -10.73 22.47
N VAL A 25 32.83 -10.79 21.16
CA VAL A 25 32.83 -12.05 20.42
C VAL A 25 34.17 -12.12 19.68
N ASN A 26 35.05 -12.95 20.23
CA ASN A 26 36.32 -13.34 19.65
C ASN A 26 36.02 -14.18 18.39
N ILE A 27 36.43 -13.70 17.21
CA ILE A 27 36.36 -14.47 15.96
C ILE A 27 37.76 -15.00 15.69
N ASP A 28 38.00 -16.24 16.11
CA ASP A 28 39.18 -17.00 15.70
C ASP A 28 39.02 -17.47 14.27
N ALA A 29 39.95 -17.02 13.43
CA ALA A 29 40.12 -17.41 12.05
C ALA A 29 40.94 -18.71 11.99
N GLU A 30 40.35 -19.78 11.45
CA GLU A 30 41.11 -20.91 10.93
C GLU A 30 40.79 -21.13 9.45
N HIS A 31 41.81 -20.94 8.62
CA HIS A 31 41.93 -21.52 7.28
C HIS A 31 42.43 -22.96 7.38
N PRO A 32 41.99 -23.83 6.46
CA PRO A 32 42.98 -24.60 5.71
C PRO A 32 42.70 -24.72 4.20
N PRO A 33 43.68 -25.22 3.41
CA PRO A 33 43.90 -24.78 2.04
C PRO A 33 43.52 -25.79 0.94
N LEU A 34 43.44 -25.24 -0.28
CA LEU A 34 43.81 -25.81 -1.59
C LEU A 34 43.29 -27.21 -1.97
N GLY A 35 42.50 -27.22 -3.04
CA GLY A 35 42.87 -28.02 -4.21
C GLY A 35 41.75 -28.79 -4.91
N ILE A 36 41.80 -28.70 -6.25
CA ILE A 36 41.56 -29.77 -7.24
C ILE A 36 40.36 -29.59 -8.18
N ARG A 37 40.76 -29.43 -9.46
CA ARG A 37 40.16 -29.84 -10.74
C ARG A 37 38.83 -29.25 -11.22
N ALA A 38 39.00 -28.39 -12.22
CA ALA A 38 38.12 -28.31 -13.37
C ALA A 38 37.91 -29.70 -14.03
N LYS A 39 36.65 -30.05 -14.27
CA LYS A 39 36.23 -31.05 -15.27
C LYS A 39 35.07 -30.46 -16.08
N THR A 40 35.42 -29.97 -17.25
CA THR A 40 34.52 -29.82 -18.40
C THR A 40 34.02 -31.18 -18.85
N ARG A 41 32.71 -31.36 -19.04
CA ARG A 41 32.12 -32.19 -20.11
C ARG A 41 30.69 -31.73 -20.46
N PRO A 42 30.24 -31.97 -21.70
CA PRO A 42 29.16 -31.24 -22.34
C PRO A 42 27.85 -32.04 -22.48
N LEU A 43 26.80 -31.30 -22.86
CA LEU A 43 25.65 -31.66 -23.69
C LEU A 43 24.92 -32.99 -23.41
N GLY A 44 23.68 -32.85 -22.93
CA GLY A 44 22.64 -33.87 -23.03
C GLY A 44 21.28 -33.21 -23.18
N LEU A 45 20.87 -32.93 -24.42
CA LEU A 45 19.47 -32.71 -24.77
C LEU A 45 18.69 -33.98 -24.42
N SER A 46 17.66 -33.85 -23.58
CA SER A 46 16.59 -34.84 -23.49
C SER A 46 15.26 -34.12 -23.61
N VAL A 47 14.71 -34.19 -24.82
CA VAL A 47 13.33 -33.83 -25.12
C VAL A 47 12.46 -34.99 -24.64
N THR A 48 11.76 -34.82 -23.53
CA THR A 48 10.77 -35.78 -23.07
C THR A 48 9.39 -35.16 -23.19
N CYS A 49 8.67 -35.62 -24.21
CA CYS A 49 7.30 -35.28 -24.54
C CYS A 49 6.37 -35.79 -23.42
N MET A 50 5.80 -34.90 -22.59
CA MET A 50 4.76 -35.27 -21.64
C MET A 50 3.41 -35.37 -22.35
N VAL A 51 2.96 -36.61 -22.52
CA VAL A 51 1.62 -36.98 -22.95
C VAL A 51 0.62 -36.63 -21.83
N LEU A 52 -0.23 -35.63 -22.06
CA LEU A 52 -1.41 -35.36 -21.23
C LEU A 52 -2.41 -36.52 -21.39
N ARG A 53 -2.64 -37.28 -20.32
CA ARG A 53 -3.86 -38.09 -20.15
C ARG A 53 -4.85 -37.29 -19.32
N ALA A 54 -5.86 -36.75 -19.99
CA ALA A 54 -7.06 -36.23 -19.36
C ALA A 54 -7.93 -37.40 -18.89
N VAL A 55 -8.11 -37.55 -17.58
CA VAL A 55 -9.08 -38.47 -16.98
C VAL A 55 -10.34 -37.65 -16.67
N TYR A 56 -11.37 -37.82 -17.49
CA TYR A 56 -12.70 -37.28 -17.27
C TYR A 56 -13.43 -38.16 -16.24
N ILE A 57 -13.60 -37.65 -15.01
CA ILE A 57 -14.47 -38.28 -14.01
C ILE A 57 -15.85 -37.63 -14.14
N GLY A 58 -16.80 -38.36 -14.72
CA GLY A 58 -18.19 -37.97 -14.82
C GLY A 58 -18.89 -38.06 -13.47
N PHE A 59 -19.24 -36.92 -12.88
CA PHE A 59 -20.17 -36.84 -11.75
C PHE A 59 -21.60 -36.64 -12.27
N SER A 60 -22.40 -37.69 -12.15
CA SER A 60 -23.84 -37.71 -12.42
C SER A 60 -24.60 -37.21 -11.18
N MET A 61 -25.06 -35.95 -11.19
CA MET A 61 -25.99 -35.44 -10.17
C MET A 61 -27.44 -35.69 -10.60
N LYS A 62 -28.14 -36.57 -9.87
CA LYS A 62 -29.60 -36.72 -9.90
C LYS A 62 -30.23 -35.60 -9.09
N CYS A 63 -30.97 -34.69 -9.73
CA CYS A 63 -31.88 -33.77 -9.07
C CYS A 63 -33.26 -34.41 -8.88
N PRO A 64 -33.86 -34.40 -7.67
CA PRO A 64 -35.26 -34.77 -7.49
C PRO A 64 -36.19 -33.61 -7.88
N ARG A 65 -37.21 -33.93 -8.68
CA ARG A 65 -38.34 -33.07 -9.05
C ARG A 65 -39.24 -32.82 -7.83
N ILE A 66 -39.58 -31.56 -7.58
CA ILE A 66 -40.68 -31.15 -6.70
C ILE A 66 -41.80 -30.58 -7.60
N PRO A 67 -43.06 -31.01 -7.45
CA PRO A 67 -44.18 -30.40 -8.16
C PRO A 67 -44.70 -29.17 -7.39
N LEU A 68 -44.82 -28.03 -8.06
CA LEU A 68 -45.56 -26.87 -7.58
C LEU A 68 -46.85 -26.73 -8.39
N THR A 69 -47.97 -26.83 -7.68
CA THR A 69 -49.32 -26.60 -8.19
C THR A 69 -49.66 -25.12 -8.19
N CYS A 70 -50.31 -24.69 -9.28
CA CYS A 70 -50.84 -23.36 -9.54
C CYS A 70 -52.01 -22.99 -8.62
N SER A 71 -52.13 -21.70 -8.27
CA SER A 71 -53.44 -21.00 -8.23
C SER A 71 -53.25 -19.49 -8.15
N SER A 72 -53.54 -18.81 -9.26
CA SER A 72 -53.90 -17.38 -9.31
C SER A 72 -55.35 -17.20 -8.80
N PRO A 73 -55.73 -16.01 -8.29
CA PRO A 73 -56.33 -15.02 -9.19
C PRO A 73 -55.95 -13.56 -8.90
N SER A 74 -55.93 -12.76 -9.97
CA SER A 74 -56.12 -11.30 -10.00
C SER A 74 -57.64 -10.99 -10.05
N PRO A 75 -58.16 -9.73 -10.01
CA PRO A 75 -57.49 -8.42 -10.14
C PRO A 75 -58.01 -7.30 -9.21
N ALA A 76 -57.31 -6.16 -9.15
CA ALA A 76 -57.96 -4.83 -9.00
C ALA A 76 -57.00 -3.71 -9.42
N LEU A 77 -57.41 -2.99 -10.46
CA LEU A 77 -56.86 -1.72 -10.94
C LEU A 77 -57.07 -0.59 -9.93
N LEU A 78 -56.05 0.24 -9.67
CA LEU A 78 -56.22 1.65 -9.28
C LEU A 78 -54.93 2.47 -9.51
N GLY A 79 -55.03 3.41 -10.45
CA GLY A 79 -54.45 4.77 -10.38
C GLY A 79 -52.94 4.95 -10.26
N MET A 80 -52.20 4.83 -11.38
CA MET A 80 -50.83 5.32 -11.46
C MET A 80 -50.78 6.81 -11.84
N GLY A 81 -50.45 7.67 -10.88
CA GLY A 81 -49.76 8.93 -11.14
C GLY A 81 -48.26 8.66 -11.23
N ARG A 82 -47.71 8.55 -12.45
CA ARG A 82 -46.27 8.39 -12.68
C ARG A 82 -45.54 9.69 -12.39
N VAL A 83 -45.00 9.83 -11.19
CA VAL A 83 -43.90 10.78 -10.92
C VAL A 83 -42.64 10.17 -11.55
N ILE A 84 -42.23 10.73 -12.69
CA ILE A 84 -40.95 10.40 -13.33
C ILE A 84 -39.85 11.03 -12.46
N LEU A 85 -39.38 10.29 -11.46
CA LEU A 85 -38.17 10.67 -10.76
C LEU A 85 -36.99 10.57 -11.74
N PRO A 86 -36.09 11.57 -11.77
CA PRO A 86 -34.91 11.51 -12.61
C PRO A 86 -34.09 10.29 -12.21
N VAL A 87 -33.98 9.33 -13.13
CA VAL A 87 -33.07 8.20 -12.98
C VAL A 87 -31.67 8.80 -12.88
N PRO A 88 -30.93 8.63 -11.77
CA PRO A 88 -29.56 9.12 -11.70
C PRO A 88 -28.79 8.49 -12.86
N PRO A 89 -27.88 9.24 -13.51
CA PRO A 89 -27.12 8.73 -14.64
C PRO A 89 -26.49 7.42 -14.20
N VAL A 90 -26.87 6.33 -14.88
CA VAL A 90 -26.25 5.03 -14.73
C VAL A 90 -24.78 5.26 -15.04
N SER A 91 -23.96 5.28 -13.97
CA SER A 91 -22.51 5.37 -14.06
C SER A 91 -22.09 4.29 -15.05
N SER A 92 -21.71 4.72 -16.25
CA SER A 92 -21.28 3.85 -17.32
C SER A 92 -20.17 2.99 -16.76
N SER A 93 -20.48 1.71 -16.59
CA SER A 93 -19.56 0.73 -16.02
C SER A 93 -18.32 0.74 -16.89
N THR A 94 -17.30 1.46 -16.42
CA THR A 94 -16.02 1.57 -17.08
C THR A 94 -15.53 0.14 -17.31
N PRO A 95 -15.15 -0.24 -18.54
CA PRO A 95 -14.73 -1.61 -18.85
C PRO A 95 -13.69 -2.03 -17.81
N MET A 96 -13.98 -3.15 -17.13
CA MET A 96 -13.39 -3.58 -15.86
C MET A 96 -11.97 -3.07 -15.70
N ALA A 97 -11.81 -2.02 -14.90
CA ALA A 97 -10.50 -1.48 -14.59
C ALA A 97 -9.61 -2.64 -14.11
N ASP A 98 -8.40 -2.71 -14.65
CA ASP A 98 -7.38 -3.64 -14.20
C ASP A 98 -7.36 -3.64 -12.66
N SER A 99 -7.60 -4.81 -12.03
CA SER A 99 -7.69 -4.92 -10.56
C SER A 99 -6.45 -4.34 -9.87
N GLN A 100 -5.30 -4.40 -10.55
CA GLN A 100 -4.07 -3.74 -10.12
C GLN A 100 -4.22 -2.22 -10.07
N ARG A 101 -4.66 -1.60 -11.17
CA ARG A 101 -4.92 -0.16 -11.22
C ARG A 101 -5.94 0.27 -10.18
N GLN A 102 -7.05 -0.47 -10.05
CA GLN A 102 -8.10 -0.13 -9.10
C GLN A 102 -7.59 -0.16 -7.66
N TYR A 103 -6.79 -1.16 -7.30
CA TYR A 103 -6.15 -1.22 -5.99
C TYR A 103 -5.19 -0.04 -5.77
N ILE A 104 -4.29 0.23 -6.73
CA ILE A 104 -3.32 1.33 -6.63
C ILE A 104 -4.05 2.68 -6.47
N ASP A 105 -5.09 2.94 -7.25
CA ASP A 105 -5.87 4.18 -7.19
C ASP A 105 -6.53 4.38 -5.82
N LEU A 106 -7.18 3.34 -5.29
CA LEU A 106 -7.85 3.39 -4.00
C LEU A 106 -6.88 3.62 -2.84
N ILE A 107 -5.71 2.96 -2.85
CA ILE A 107 -4.67 3.16 -1.83
C ILE A 107 -4.01 4.53 -1.98
N PHE A 108 -3.77 4.98 -3.22
CA PHE A 108 -3.17 6.29 -3.47
C PHE A 108 -4.06 7.43 -2.97
N ARG A 109 -5.37 7.37 -3.20
CA ARG A 109 -6.31 8.38 -2.66
C ARG A 109 -6.31 8.43 -1.13
N ALA A 110 -6.22 7.27 -0.48
CA ALA A 110 -6.22 7.18 0.97
C ALA A 110 -4.90 7.62 1.63
N SER A 111 -3.75 7.43 0.96
CA SER A 111 -2.43 7.59 1.57
C SER A 111 -1.51 8.61 0.90
N ASN A 112 -1.87 9.08 -0.30
CA ASN A 112 -1.01 9.83 -1.21
C ASN A 112 0.32 9.09 -1.52
N LYS A 113 0.28 7.75 -1.50
CA LYS A 113 1.41 6.84 -1.76
C LYS A 113 1.00 5.71 -2.69
N TYR A 114 1.94 5.17 -3.44
CA TYR A 114 1.70 4.07 -4.37
C TYR A 114 1.69 2.74 -3.62
N GLY A 115 0.55 2.05 -3.67
CA GLY A 115 0.46 0.67 -3.20
C GLY A 115 1.15 -0.28 -4.17
N SER A 116 2.08 -1.10 -3.69
CA SER A 116 2.68 -2.16 -4.50
C SER A 116 1.66 -3.27 -4.74
N TRP A 117 1.43 -3.62 -6.01
CA TRP A 117 0.60 -4.78 -6.34
C TRP A 117 1.27 -6.09 -5.92
N ASP A 118 2.59 -6.11 -6.01
CA ASP A 118 3.44 -7.22 -5.58
C ASP A 118 4.50 -6.75 -4.57
N PRO A 119 4.17 -6.73 -3.26
CA PRO A 119 5.09 -6.30 -2.22
C PRO A 119 6.35 -7.15 -2.06
N GLU A 120 6.45 -8.30 -2.75
CA GLU A 120 7.65 -9.15 -2.74
C GLU A 120 8.76 -8.58 -3.64
N VAL A 121 8.41 -7.67 -4.56
CA VAL A 121 9.39 -6.98 -5.41
C VAL A 121 10.07 -5.87 -4.61
N ALA A 122 11.40 -5.94 -4.51
CA ALA A 122 12.19 -4.97 -3.77
C ALA A 122 12.11 -3.56 -4.37
N VAL A 123 11.80 -2.59 -3.52
CA VAL A 123 11.82 -1.15 -3.82
C VAL A 123 12.63 -0.46 -2.72
N GLU A 124 13.55 0.41 -3.11
CA GLU A 124 14.44 1.12 -2.20
C GLU A 124 14.29 2.63 -2.36
N ALA A 125 14.54 3.39 -1.29
CA ALA A 125 14.64 4.84 -1.38
C ALA A 125 15.76 5.22 -2.37
N GLY A 126 15.47 6.16 -3.27
CA GLY A 126 16.35 6.55 -4.36
C GLY A 126 16.19 5.72 -5.63
N ASP A 127 15.37 4.66 -5.64
CA ASP A 127 15.02 3.98 -6.89
C ASP A 127 14.35 4.98 -7.84
N TYR A 128 14.78 5.01 -9.09
CA TYR A 128 14.17 5.87 -10.11
C TYR A 128 13.69 5.05 -11.29
N GLY A 129 12.71 5.60 -12.00
CA GLY A 129 12.05 4.87 -13.07
C GLY A 129 10.89 5.63 -13.69
N ARG A 130 10.07 4.92 -14.44
CA ARG A 130 8.90 5.49 -15.12
C ARG A 130 7.63 4.85 -14.63
N VAL A 131 6.58 5.64 -14.47
CA VAL A 131 5.24 5.12 -14.26
C VAL A 131 4.63 4.83 -15.63
N THR A 132 4.21 3.59 -15.88
CA THR A 132 3.64 3.21 -17.18
C THR A 132 2.40 4.06 -17.48
N GLN A 133 2.55 5.00 -18.41
CA GLN A 133 1.44 5.63 -19.09
C GLN A 133 0.98 4.62 -20.13
N GLY A 134 -0.27 4.14 -20.02
CA GLY A 134 -0.82 3.27 -21.06
C GLY A 134 -0.66 3.94 -22.41
N HIS A 135 -0.21 3.19 -23.42
CA HIS A 135 0.02 3.74 -24.75
C HIS A 135 -1.26 4.45 -25.23
N VAL A 136 -1.19 5.77 -25.44
CA VAL A 136 -2.31 6.60 -25.90
C VAL A 136 -2.44 6.49 -27.41
N SER A 137 -2.42 5.26 -27.95
CA SER A 137 -2.99 5.12 -29.29
C SER A 137 -4.50 5.22 -29.14
N TRP A 138 -5.17 5.82 -30.12
CA TRP A 138 -6.63 5.91 -30.20
C TRP A 138 -7.34 4.55 -30.02
N TRP A 139 -6.63 3.43 -30.21
CA TRP A 139 -7.16 2.08 -29.97
C TRP A 139 -6.74 1.47 -28.63
N ALA A 140 -5.72 2.01 -27.92
CA ALA A 140 -5.19 1.49 -26.65
C ALA A 140 -5.37 2.40 -25.42
N TRP A 141 -6.12 3.50 -25.52
CA TRP A 141 -6.43 4.42 -24.41
C TRP A 141 -6.96 3.75 -23.13
N TRP A 142 -7.51 2.54 -23.24
CA TRP A 142 -8.00 1.71 -22.13
C TRP A 142 -6.89 1.13 -21.23
N ARG A 143 -5.60 1.15 -21.64
CA ARG A 143 -4.52 0.37 -20.98
C ARG A 143 -3.55 1.18 -20.12
N LYS A 144 -4.02 2.22 -19.40
CA LYS A 144 -3.19 2.90 -18.37
C LYS A 144 -3.03 1.97 -17.16
N ARG A 145 -1.81 1.46 -16.90
CA ARG A 145 -1.54 0.52 -15.79
C ARG A 145 -0.93 1.18 -14.55
N GLY A 146 -0.26 2.33 -14.69
CA GLY A 146 0.33 3.09 -13.58
C GLY A 146 1.29 2.28 -12.70
N ILE A 147 2.01 1.34 -13.31
CA ILE A 147 3.02 0.52 -12.64
C ILE A 147 4.33 1.30 -12.66
N PHE A 148 5.01 1.35 -11.52
CA PHE A 148 6.38 1.86 -11.45
C PHE A 148 7.35 0.83 -12.03
N LEU A 149 8.07 1.21 -13.09
CA LEU A 149 9.13 0.42 -13.70
C LEU A 149 10.48 0.98 -13.25
N LYS A 150 11.14 0.28 -12.34
CA LYS A 150 12.48 0.59 -11.85
C LYS A 150 13.49 0.52 -13.00
N GLU A 151 14.27 1.58 -13.18
CA GLU A 151 15.36 1.65 -14.17
C GLU A 151 16.74 1.76 -13.50
N GLY A 152 16.81 2.31 -12.28
CA GLY A 152 18.05 2.41 -11.52
C GLY A 152 17.81 2.89 -10.10
N ASN A 153 18.90 3.27 -9.42
CA ASN A 153 18.87 3.88 -8.10
C ASN A 153 19.93 4.99 -8.03
N ILE A 154 19.56 6.17 -7.54
CA ILE A 154 20.44 7.35 -7.55
C ILE A 154 21.69 7.17 -6.68
N PHE A 155 21.63 6.37 -5.62
CA PHE A 155 22.76 6.07 -4.75
C PHE A 155 23.70 5.04 -5.41
N LYS A 156 23.12 3.95 -5.95
CA LYS A 156 23.90 2.90 -6.63
C LYS A 156 24.60 3.41 -7.89
N ASN A 157 23.98 4.36 -8.60
CA ASN A 157 24.53 4.96 -9.82
C ASN A 157 25.42 6.18 -9.54
N LYS A 158 25.72 6.50 -8.27
CA LYS A 158 26.55 7.64 -7.83
C LYS A 158 26.00 9.04 -8.17
N LEU A 159 24.77 9.13 -8.70
CA LEU A 159 24.10 10.41 -8.96
C LEU A 159 23.89 11.19 -7.66
N ALA A 160 23.53 10.51 -6.56
CA ALA A 160 23.33 11.18 -5.28
C ALA A 160 24.58 11.95 -4.81
N GLY A 161 25.77 11.39 -5.03
CA GLY A 161 27.04 12.05 -4.69
C GLY A 161 27.37 13.24 -5.58
N GLU A 162 26.97 13.22 -6.86
CA GLU A 162 27.16 14.35 -7.79
C GLU A 162 26.31 15.58 -7.38
N PHE A 163 25.20 15.36 -6.69
CA PHE A 163 24.24 16.39 -6.29
C PHE A 163 24.16 16.60 -4.77
N ASP A 164 25.11 16.08 -4.00
CA ASP A 164 25.17 16.17 -2.53
C ASP A 164 23.84 15.76 -1.84
N ILE A 165 23.17 14.72 -2.36
CA ILE A 165 21.92 14.20 -1.81
C ILE A 165 22.26 13.28 -0.63
N PRO A 166 21.68 13.52 0.56
CA PRO A 166 21.98 12.71 1.73
C PRO A 166 21.46 11.28 1.57
N GLU A 167 22.14 10.35 2.23
CA GLU A 167 21.72 8.95 2.30
C GLU A 167 20.34 8.81 2.97
N PRO A 168 19.53 7.81 2.59
CA PRO A 168 18.22 7.61 3.20
C PRO A 168 18.32 7.26 4.70
N VAL A 169 17.40 7.81 5.48
CA VAL A 169 17.26 7.55 6.92
C VAL A 169 16.13 6.56 7.17
N GLU A 170 16.39 5.51 7.96
CA GLU A 170 15.36 4.56 8.40
C GLU A 170 14.72 4.99 9.71
N HIS A 171 13.40 5.05 9.73
CA HIS A 171 12.55 5.42 10.86
C HIS A 171 11.76 4.21 11.35
N GLY A 172 11.55 4.17 12.67
CA GLY A 172 10.77 3.13 13.34
C GLY A 172 11.44 1.77 13.58
N PRO A 173 12.77 1.56 13.48
CA PRO A 173 13.34 0.22 13.70
C PRO A 173 13.04 -0.32 15.10
N GLU A 174 12.94 0.57 16.10
CA GLU A 174 12.68 0.28 17.51
C GLU A 174 11.22 0.52 17.96
N ALA A 175 10.37 1.11 17.12
CA ALA A 175 9.23 1.88 17.63
C ALA A 175 7.82 1.34 17.32
N VAL A 176 7.66 0.28 16.52
CA VAL A 176 6.31 -0.16 16.10
C VAL A 176 6.18 -1.67 16.13
N GLU A 177 6.05 -2.25 17.33
CA GLU A 177 5.32 -3.50 17.45
C GLU A 177 3.85 -3.20 17.15
N GLY A 178 3.32 -3.70 16.05
CA GLY A 178 1.94 -3.42 15.67
C GLY A 178 1.63 -3.61 14.19
N ALA A 179 0.43 -3.20 13.82
CA ALA A 179 -0.05 -3.22 12.45
C ALA A 179 -0.56 -1.85 12.03
N THR A 180 -0.02 -1.34 10.91
CA THR A 180 -0.51 -0.15 10.23
C THR A 180 -1.57 -0.55 9.22
N TRP A 181 -2.68 0.19 9.18
CA TRP A 181 -3.78 -0.04 8.25
C TRP A 181 -3.95 1.16 7.31
N VAL A 182 -4.00 0.88 6.01
CA VAL A 182 -4.37 1.85 4.98
C VAL A 182 -5.63 1.34 4.30
N THR A 183 -6.71 2.09 4.42
CA THR A 183 -8.05 1.72 3.94
C THR A 183 -8.54 2.78 2.97
N SER A 184 -9.15 2.36 1.87
CA SER A 184 -9.78 3.28 0.93
C SER A 184 -10.99 4.00 1.54
N ASP A 185 -11.35 5.17 1.01
CA ASP A 185 -12.41 6.04 1.55
C ASP A 185 -13.79 5.35 1.70
N ASN A 186 -14.05 4.33 0.89
CA ASN A 186 -15.28 3.54 0.91
C ASN A 186 -15.24 2.31 1.84
N ALA A 187 -14.11 2.07 2.50
CA ALA A 187 -13.95 1.04 3.52
C ALA A 187 -14.00 1.68 4.91
N GLN A 188 -15.05 1.38 5.66
CA GLN A 188 -15.22 1.85 7.03
C GLN A 188 -14.84 0.75 8.00
N GLU A 189 -13.95 1.06 8.95
CA GLU A 189 -13.67 0.17 10.07
C GLU A 189 -14.92 0.00 10.94
N THR A 190 -15.14 -1.21 11.43
CA THR A 190 -16.28 -1.60 12.25
C THR A 190 -15.79 -2.43 13.43
N ASP A 191 -16.56 -2.43 14.52
CA ASP A 191 -16.24 -3.24 15.67
C ASP A 191 -16.15 -4.72 15.28
N PHE A 192 -15.11 -5.38 15.80
CA PHE A 192 -14.91 -6.80 15.57
C PHE A 192 -15.97 -7.61 16.35
N SER A 193 -17.08 -7.94 15.70
CA SER A 193 -18.21 -8.58 16.36
C SER A 193 -17.91 -10.03 16.76
N ALA A 194 -18.60 -10.50 17.81
CA ALA A 194 -18.56 -11.91 18.22
C ALA A 194 -19.03 -12.84 17.08
N GLU A 195 -19.95 -12.38 16.23
CA GLU A 195 -20.40 -13.14 15.05
C GLU A 195 -19.28 -13.38 14.03
N ALA A 196 -18.39 -12.40 13.81
CA ALA A 196 -17.23 -12.59 12.95
C ALA A 196 -16.30 -13.67 13.51
N SER A 197 -16.11 -13.68 14.83
CA SER A 197 -15.31 -14.69 15.54
C SER A 197 -15.92 -16.09 15.43
N GLY A 198 -17.25 -16.21 15.50
CA GLY A 198 -17.96 -17.48 15.39
C GLY A 198 -17.91 -18.13 14.00
N LYS A 199 -17.75 -17.33 12.93
CA LYS A 199 -17.71 -17.83 11.54
C LYS A 199 -16.33 -18.33 11.12
N VAL A 200 -15.26 -17.79 11.70
CA VAL A 200 -13.88 -18.20 11.40
C VAL A 200 -13.16 -18.48 12.73
N PRO A 201 -13.00 -19.76 13.10
CA PRO A 201 -12.40 -20.17 14.37
C PRO A 201 -11.03 -19.51 14.65
N GLY A 202 -10.23 -19.26 13.61
CA GLY A 202 -8.90 -18.66 13.73
C GLY A 202 -8.86 -17.22 14.26
N PHE A 203 -9.99 -16.50 14.30
CA PHE A 203 -10.00 -15.12 14.81
C PHE A 203 -9.92 -15.00 16.32
N ALA A 204 -10.30 -16.04 17.07
CA ALA A 204 -10.22 -16.03 18.53
C ALA A 204 -8.76 -15.90 19.02
N THR A 205 -7.81 -16.44 18.26
CA THR A 205 -6.37 -16.44 18.57
C THR A 205 -5.60 -15.29 17.91
N CYS A 206 -6.27 -14.46 17.10
CA CYS A 206 -5.60 -13.38 16.38
C CYS A 206 -5.21 -12.22 17.31
N LYS A 207 -3.92 -11.87 17.33
CA LYS A 207 -3.41 -10.68 18.02
C LYS A 207 -3.74 -9.39 17.26
N VAL A 208 -3.55 -9.42 15.94
CA VAL A 208 -3.90 -8.32 15.03
C VAL A 208 -5.19 -8.71 14.34
N LYS A 209 -6.22 -7.85 14.39
CA LYS A 209 -7.47 -8.05 13.66
C LYS A 209 -8.19 -6.73 13.39
N GLY A 210 -8.90 -6.67 12.26
CA GLY A 210 -9.73 -5.54 11.85
C GLY A 210 -10.94 -6.04 11.06
N ALA A 211 -12.08 -5.36 11.20
CA ALA A 211 -13.29 -5.64 10.45
C ALA A 211 -13.73 -4.39 9.69
N PHE A 212 -14.10 -4.55 8.42
CA PHE A 212 -14.38 -3.46 7.51
C PHE A 212 -15.70 -3.70 6.79
N LYS A 213 -16.45 -2.62 6.59
CA LYS A 213 -17.67 -2.57 5.80
C LYS A 213 -17.47 -1.66 4.60
N PHE A 214 -17.86 -2.11 3.42
CA PHE A 214 -17.77 -1.34 2.18
C PHE A 214 -19.10 -0.62 1.92
N THR A 215 -19.06 0.70 1.79
CA THR A 215 -20.28 1.53 1.63
C THR A 215 -20.75 1.61 0.18
N SER A 216 -19.82 1.62 -0.76
CA SER A 216 -20.10 1.69 -2.20
C SER A 216 -18.92 1.23 -3.03
N GLY A 217 -19.17 0.65 -4.20
CA GLY A 217 -18.11 0.21 -5.12
C GLY A 217 -17.15 -0.83 -4.52
N ALA A 218 -15.95 -0.92 -5.09
CA ALA A 218 -14.88 -1.75 -4.55
C ALA A 218 -14.01 -0.93 -3.59
N GLY A 219 -13.80 -1.40 -2.37
CA GLY A 219 -12.78 -0.90 -1.45
C GLY A 219 -11.49 -1.71 -1.45
N ALA A 220 -10.43 -1.09 -0.97
CA ALA A 220 -9.09 -1.64 -0.83
C ALA A 220 -8.60 -1.50 0.62
N ILE A 221 -7.85 -2.49 1.08
CA ILE A 221 -7.24 -2.53 2.40
C ILE A 221 -5.80 -3.00 2.22
N LEU A 222 -4.88 -2.30 2.87
CA LEU A 222 -3.49 -2.71 3.06
C LEU A 222 -3.18 -2.75 4.56
N THR A 223 -2.66 -3.86 5.03
CA THR A 223 -2.19 -4.03 6.40
C THR A 223 -0.71 -4.36 6.37
N MET A 224 0.08 -3.72 7.24
CA MET A 224 1.53 -3.87 7.31
C MET A 224 1.91 -4.11 8.77
N GLN A 225 2.58 -5.21 9.07
CA GLN A 225 3.02 -5.56 10.41
C GLN A 225 4.51 -5.24 10.60
N ASP A 226 4.86 -4.69 11.76
CA ASP A 226 6.23 -4.31 12.15
C ASP A 226 6.90 -3.41 11.11
N GLU A 227 6.19 -2.35 10.73
CA GLU A 227 6.56 -1.43 9.67
C GLU A 227 7.79 -0.59 10.01
N THR A 228 8.70 -0.42 9.05
CA THR A 228 9.72 0.64 9.03
C THR A 228 9.60 1.50 7.80
N ILE A 229 10.04 2.74 7.91
CA ILE A 229 9.93 3.73 6.84
C ILE A 229 11.32 4.27 6.53
N THR A 230 11.78 4.12 5.30
CA THR A 230 13.06 4.69 4.84
C THR A 230 12.79 5.92 3.98
N THR A 231 13.34 7.08 4.32
CA THR A 231 13.10 8.37 3.62
C THR A 231 14.38 9.08 3.24
N ILE A 232 14.38 9.83 2.15
CA ILE A 232 15.42 10.81 1.84
C ILE A 232 15.07 12.14 2.53
N ASP A 233 15.91 12.59 3.46
CA ASP A 233 15.67 13.77 4.31
C ASP A 233 16.86 14.75 4.24
N PRO A 234 16.67 16.04 3.89
CA PRO A 234 15.40 16.69 3.56
C PRO A 234 14.88 16.31 2.17
N PRO A 235 13.56 16.22 1.96
CA PRO A 235 12.96 15.87 0.67
C PRO A 235 13.27 16.91 -0.43
N GLY A 236 13.58 18.17 -0.04
CA GLY A 236 14.00 19.23 -0.96
C GLY A 236 15.35 18.97 -1.64
N SER A 237 16.19 18.09 -1.08
CA SER A 237 17.50 17.74 -1.67
C SER A 237 17.38 17.14 -3.08
N LEU A 238 16.28 16.42 -3.35
CA LEU A 238 16.00 15.81 -4.65
C LEU A 238 15.79 16.84 -5.77
N ARG A 239 15.50 18.11 -5.45
CA ARG A 239 15.36 19.17 -6.47
C ARG A 239 16.61 19.39 -7.29
N ARG A 240 17.79 19.07 -6.74
CA ARG A 240 19.06 19.22 -7.45
C ARG A 240 19.13 18.36 -8.72
N LEU A 241 18.37 17.26 -8.77
CA LEU A 241 18.24 16.39 -9.94
C LEU A 241 17.42 16.99 -11.08
N LEU A 242 16.69 18.09 -10.86
CA LEU A 242 15.97 18.78 -11.94
C LEU A 242 16.92 19.35 -13.00
N ASN A 243 18.16 19.65 -12.62
CA ASN A 243 19.19 20.16 -13.52
C ASN A 243 19.86 19.06 -14.36
N ASP A 244 19.58 17.78 -14.07
CA ASP A 244 20.15 16.65 -14.81
C ASP A 244 19.23 16.21 -15.94
N GLU A 245 19.66 16.40 -17.18
CA GLU A 245 18.91 15.97 -18.36
C GLU A 245 18.62 14.46 -18.37
N ARG A 246 19.51 13.64 -17.76
CA ARG A 246 19.33 12.18 -17.65
C ARG A 246 18.12 11.83 -16.80
N MET A 247 17.72 12.70 -15.87
CA MET A 247 16.61 12.48 -14.94
C MET A 247 15.27 13.05 -15.43
N ARG A 248 15.25 13.66 -16.62
CA ARG A 248 14.03 14.28 -17.15
C ARG A 248 12.92 13.26 -17.40
N GLY A 249 11.75 13.51 -16.80
CA GLY A 249 10.57 12.66 -16.97
C GLY A 249 10.60 11.35 -16.18
N PHE A 250 11.60 11.18 -15.31
CA PHE A 250 11.64 10.12 -14.32
C PHE A 250 10.85 10.51 -13.07
N VAL A 251 10.48 9.49 -12.30
CA VAL A 251 10.03 9.63 -10.91
C VAL A 251 11.05 8.96 -10.01
N ILE A 252 11.16 9.43 -8.76
CA ILE A 252 12.07 8.90 -7.75
C ILE A 252 11.26 8.42 -6.56
N VAL A 253 11.63 7.28 -6.00
CA VAL A 253 11.12 6.77 -4.74
C VAL A 253 11.77 7.56 -3.60
N SER A 254 11.03 8.50 -2.99
CA SER A 254 11.54 9.33 -1.88
C SER A 254 11.33 8.70 -0.51
N GLU A 255 10.35 7.80 -0.39
CA GLU A 255 9.97 7.12 0.85
C GLU A 255 9.52 5.68 0.54
N VAL A 256 9.94 4.73 1.37
CA VAL A 256 9.56 3.31 1.26
C VAL A 256 9.11 2.77 2.60
N HIS A 257 7.98 2.10 2.61
CA HIS A 257 7.50 1.33 3.74
C HIS A 257 7.93 -0.13 3.59
N ARG A 258 8.62 -0.64 4.60
CA ARG A 258 9.05 -2.03 4.72
C ARG A 258 8.30 -2.70 5.86
N CYS A 259 7.95 -3.97 5.72
CA CYS A 259 7.24 -4.68 6.79
C CYS A 259 7.65 -6.15 6.86
N SER A 260 7.42 -6.76 8.03
CA SER A 260 7.67 -8.19 8.27
C SER A 260 6.59 -9.07 7.64
N SER A 261 5.39 -8.53 7.46
CA SER A 261 4.19 -9.28 7.10
C SER A 261 3.13 -8.30 6.58
N TYR A 262 2.34 -8.72 5.59
CA TYR A 262 1.35 -7.84 4.98
C TYR A 262 0.08 -8.56 4.53
N VAL A 263 -0.99 -7.78 4.40
CA VAL A 263 -2.22 -8.15 3.69
C VAL A 263 -2.56 -7.10 2.66
N ARG A 264 -2.73 -7.53 1.41
CA ARG A 264 -3.33 -6.77 0.32
C ARG A 264 -4.71 -7.32 0.05
N TYR A 265 -5.74 -6.48 0.16
CA TYR A 265 -7.11 -6.86 -0.17
C TYR A 265 -7.77 -5.83 -1.09
N LEU A 266 -8.38 -6.31 -2.16
CA LEU A 266 -9.30 -5.55 -3.01
C LEU A 266 -10.63 -6.29 -3.02
N SER A 267 -11.68 -5.64 -2.54
CA SER A 267 -13.01 -6.22 -2.48
C SER A 267 -13.60 -6.43 -3.89
N SER A 268 -14.42 -7.48 -4.02
CA SER A 268 -15.30 -7.64 -5.18
C SER A 268 -16.52 -6.72 -5.02
N PRO A 269 -17.16 -6.25 -6.11
CA PRO A 269 -18.38 -5.43 -6.04
C PRO A 269 -19.53 -6.04 -5.21
N THR A 270 -19.53 -7.36 -5.01
CA THR A 270 -20.55 -8.06 -4.20
C THR A 270 -20.20 -8.16 -2.72
N THR A 271 -18.98 -7.79 -2.33
CA THR A 271 -18.51 -7.94 -0.95
C THR A 271 -18.95 -6.73 -0.12
N LYS A 272 -19.80 -6.97 0.89
CA LYS A 272 -20.29 -5.91 1.78
C LYS A 272 -19.40 -5.68 2.99
N SER A 273 -18.74 -6.73 3.49
CA SER A 273 -17.84 -6.64 4.64
C SER A 273 -16.76 -7.72 4.59
N ILE A 274 -15.67 -7.48 5.31
CA ILE A 274 -14.56 -8.41 5.51
C ILE A 274 -13.99 -8.23 6.92
N ALA A 275 -13.59 -9.33 7.55
CA ALA A 275 -12.71 -9.30 8.71
C ALA A 275 -11.36 -9.93 8.30
N ILE A 276 -10.27 -9.34 8.76
CA ILE A 276 -8.89 -9.76 8.51
C ILE A 276 -8.21 -9.90 9.86
N GLY A 277 -7.40 -10.94 10.05
CA GLY A 277 -6.64 -11.13 11.28
C GLY A 277 -5.38 -11.93 11.06
N LEU A 278 -4.40 -11.75 11.93
CA LEU A 278 -3.17 -12.53 11.97
C LEU A 278 -3.28 -13.55 13.10
N SER A 279 -3.48 -14.81 12.72
CA SER A 279 -3.51 -15.93 13.66
C SER A 279 -2.09 -16.42 13.89
N ALA A 280 -1.78 -16.77 15.13
CA ALA A 280 -0.56 -17.49 15.49
C ALA A 280 -1.01 -18.84 16.04
N ASP A 281 -0.62 -19.93 15.39
CA ASP A 281 -0.91 -21.25 15.91
C ASP A 281 -0.04 -21.48 17.15
N ALA A 282 -0.65 -21.95 18.24
CA ALA A 282 0.10 -22.29 19.43
C ALA A 282 1.07 -23.45 19.09
N PRO A 283 2.32 -23.40 19.57
CA PRO A 283 3.25 -24.50 19.36
C PRO A 283 2.63 -25.80 19.89
N THR A 284 2.61 -26.85 19.07
CA THR A 284 2.01 -28.13 19.45
C THR A 284 2.83 -28.72 20.61
N PRO A 285 2.22 -29.01 21.78
CA PRO A 285 2.95 -29.56 22.92
C PRO A 285 3.66 -30.87 22.52
N GLY A 286 4.99 -30.92 22.70
CA GLY A 286 5.80 -32.11 22.44
C GLY A 286 6.52 -32.16 21.09
N ALA A 287 6.39 -31.13 20.23
CA ALA A 287 7.20 -31.00 19.03
C ALA A 287 8.45 -30.13 19.30
N PRO A 288 9.65 -30.72 19.54
CA PRO A 288 10.87 -29.95 19.72
C PRO A 288 11.18 -29.18 18.43
N GLY A 289 11.32 -27.85 18.54
CA GLY A 289 11.65 -26.97 17.41
C GLY A 289 10.47 -26.48 16.57
N ALA A 290 9.22 -26.62 17.02
CA ALA A 290 8.08 -26.05 16.32
C ALA A 290 8.12 -24.51 16.35
N SER A 291 8.43 -23.87 15.22
CA SER A 291 8.24 -22.44 15.03
C SER A 291 6.76 -22.08 15.12
N VAL A 292 6.44 -20.92 15.70
CA VAL A 292 5.08 -20.39 15.68
C VAL A 292 4.75 -19.97 14.26
N ASP A 293 3.96 -20.78 13.56
CA ASP A 293 3.51 -20.46 12.22
C ASP A 293 2.38 -19.43 12.31
N ALA A 294 2.71 -18.18 11.99
CA ALA A 294 1.74 -17.11 11.88
C ALA A 294 1.13 -17.07 10.47
N LYS A 295 -0.18 -16.82 10.40
CA LYS A 295 -0.96 -16.83 9.16
C LYS A 295 -2.06 -15.78 9.17
N TRP A 296 -2.16 -15.03 8.06
CA TRP A 296 -3.29 -14.15 7.83
C TRP A 296 -4.55 -14.95 7.47
N VAL A 297 -5.65 -14.65 8.16
CA VAL A 297 -6.98 -15.23 7.99
C VAL A 297 -7.99 -14.14 7.61
N ARG A 298 -9.05 -14.54 6.89
CA ARG A 298 -10.11 -13.64 6.42
C ARG A 298 -11.50 -14.27 6.53
N SER A 299 -12.54 -13.46 6.68
CA SER A 299 -13.93 -13.93 6.81
C SER A 299 -14.64 -14.24 5.49
N THR A 300 -14.17 -13.70 4.36
CA THR A 300 -14.78 -13.92 3.03
C THR A 300 -13.77 -14.49 2.04
N ALA A 301 -14.26 -15.35 1.14
CA ALA A 301 -13.48 -15.89 0.03
C ALA A 301 -13.47 -14.96 -1.20
N THR A 302 -14.39 -14.00 -1.29
CA THR A 302 -14.52 -13.08 -2.43
C THR A 302 -13.42 -12.01 -2.43
N GLY A 303 -13.22 -11.36 -3.58
CA GLY A 303 -12.21 -10.32 -3.77
C GLY A 303 -10.80 -10.89 -4.01
N ASN A 304 -9.88 -9.98 -4.31
CA ASN A 304 -8.47 -10.30 -4.54
C ASN A 304 -7.71 -10.11 -3.22
N PHE A 305 -7.30 -11.22 -2.62
CA PHE A 305 -6.56 -11.25 -1.36
C PHE A 305 -5.17 -11.86 -1.59
N LYS A 306 -4.13 -11.12 -1.22
CA LYS A 306 -2.75 -11.61 -1.18
C LYS A 306 -2.19 -11.28 0.20
N ALA A 307 -1.64 -12.27 0.89
CA ALA A 307 -1.03 -12.07 2.19
C ALA A 307 0.23 -12.91 2.32
N LYS A 308 1.20 -12.40 3.06
CA LYS A 308 2.46 -13.09 3.37
C LYS A 308 2.89 -12.75 4.78
N VAL A 309 3.50 -13.73 5.42
CA VAL A 309 4.18 -13.58 6.71
C VAL A 309 5.65 -13.88 6.45
N GLY A 310 6.54 -12.98 6.83
CA GLY A 310 7.98 -13.14 6.68
C GLY A 310 8.52 -14.13 7.70
N LYS A 311 9.78 -14.52 7.52
CA LYS A 311 10.51 -15.18 8.60
C LYS A 311 10.72 -14.17 9.73
N GLU A 312 10.67 -14.65 10.97
CA GLU A 312 10.75 -13.82 12.16
C GLU A 312 11.90 -12.81 12.08
N GLY A 313 11.60 -11.53 12.35
CA GLY A 313 12.56 -10.43 12.33
C GLY A 313 12.94 -9.87 10.94
N THR A 314 12.52 -10.49 9.83
CA THR A 314 12.91 -10.00 8.49
C THR A 314 11.87 -9.08 7.85
N ARG A 315 12.23 -7.83 7.57
CA ARG A 315 11.39 -6.81 6.91
C ARG A 315 11.65 -6.76 5.40
N ASN A 316 11.16 -7.79 4.69
CA ASN A 316 11.48 -8.05 3.28
C ASN A 316 10.34 -7.74 2.30
N TYR A 317 9.25 -7.13 2.77
CA TYR A 317 8.13 -6.75 1.89
C TYR A 317 8.03 -5.22 1.77
N TYR A 318 7.64 -4.76 0.59
CA TYR A 318 7.62 -3.36 0.16
C TYR A 318 6.21 -2.95 -0.32
N PRO A 319 5.22 -2.92 0.58
CA PRO A 319 3.82 -2.75 0.20
C PRO A 319 3.42 -1.31 -0.20
N LEU A 320 4.18 -0.30 0.22
CA LEU A 320 3.81 1.11 0.03
C LEU A 320 5.05 1.96 -0.18
N PHE A 321 5.01 2.90 -1.12
CA PHE A 321 6.12 3.82 -1.37
C PHE A 321 5.63 5.15 -1.95
N ARG A 322 6.39 6.22 -1.72
CA ARG A 322 6.11 7.57 -2.24
C ARG A 322 6.98 7.83 -3.46
N LEU A 323 6.34 8.29 -4.53
CA LEU A 323 7.01 8.72 -5.75
C LEU A 323 6.96 10.24 -5.84
N VAL A 324 8.10 10.87 -6.14
CA VAL A 324 8.19 12.29 -6.48
C VAL A 324 8.56 12.47 -7.95
N SER A 325 8.00 13.50 -8.58
CA SER A 325 8.19 13.75 -10.00
C SER A 325 9.42 14.65 -10.23
N VAL A 326 10.33 14.21 -11.10
CA VAL A 326 11.42 15.05 -11.61
C VAL A 326 10.93 15.79 -12.85
N LYS A 327 10.02 16.74 -12.60
CA LYS A 327 9.51 17.66 -13.62
C LYS A 327 9.69 19.08 -13.12
N GLU A 328 10.17 19.93 -14.01
CA GLU A 328 10.21 21.37 -13.78
C GLU A 328 8.77 21.89 -13.79
N THR A 329 8.17 22.03 -12.61
CA THR A 329 6.99 22.87 -12.48
C THR A 329 7.44 24.31 -12.41
N ARG A 330 6.70 25.20 -13.07
CA ARG A 330 6.87 26.66 -13.01
C ARG A 330 6.51 27.17 -11.62
N THR A 331 7.19 26.69 -10.58
CA THR A 331 7.15 27.31 -9.27
C THR A 331 7.90 28.62 -9.43
N SER A 332 7.16 29.73 -9.43
CA SER A 332 7.71 31.07 -9.55
C SER A 332 8.76 31.27 -8.47
N THR A 333 10.03 31.18 -8.84
CA THR A 333 11.20 31.52 -8.02
C THR A 333 11.22 33.04 -7.82
N GLY A 334 10.31 33.52 -6.98
CA GLY A 334 10.08 34.95 -6.71
C GLY A 334 10.48 35.40 -5.30
N MET A 335 11.06 34.53 -4.47
CA MET A 335 11.36 34.86 -3.08
C MET A 335 12.87 34.73 -2.81
N ARG A 336 13.51 35.87 -2.58
CA ARG A 336 14.87 36.01 -2.06
C ARG A 336 14.79 35.89 -0.54
N GLY A 337 15.15 34.73 -0.01
CA GLY A 337 15.35 34.47 1.41
C GLY A 337 16.14 33.17 1.57
N ASP A 338 16.78 32.98 2.72
CA ASP A 338 17.47 31.74 3.14
C ASP A 338 16.45 30.59 3.37
N GLU A 339 15.54 30.42 2.41
CA GLU A 339 14.29 29.70 2.53
C GLU A 339 14.52 28.22 2.19
N GLU A 340 14.07 27.35 3.10
CA GLU A 340 14.11 25.90 2.97
C GLU A 340 13.67 25.47 1.57
N VAL A 341 14.54 24.76 0.86
CA VAL A 341 14.27 24.31 -0.50
C VAL A 341 13.01 23.45 -0.48
N PRO A 342 11.91 23.84 -1.16
CA PRO A 342 10.66 23.13 -1.02
C PRO A 342 10.80 21.69 -1.55
N PRO A 343 10.00 20.73 -1.08
CA PRO A 343 10.02 19.38 -1.63
C PRO A 343 9.63 19.35 -3.11
N LEU A 344 10.03 18.29 -3.82
CA LEU A 344 9.45 17.96 -5.13
C LEU A 344 7.98 17.57 -4.98
N GLU A 345 7.21 17.79 -6.04
CA GLU A 345 5.81 17.38 -6.08
C GLU A 345 5.67 15.86 -6.15
N ASP A 346 4.63 15.34 -5.50
CA ASP A 346 4.29 13.92 -5.57
C ASP A 346 3.86 13.53 -6.98
N ALA A 347 4.40 12.42 -7.47
CA ALA A 347 4.07 11.91 -8.78
C ALA A 347 2.61 11.44 -8.80
N GLN A 348 1.77 12.15 -9.52
CA GLN A 348 0.36 11.81 -9.67
C GLN A 348 0.18 10.58 -10.58
N PRO A 349 -0.72 9.63 -10.26
CA PRO A 349 -1.02 8.51 -11.13
C PRO A 349 -1.45 8.97 -12.53
N PRO A 350 -1.14 8.23 -13.61
CA PRO A 350 -1.40 8.68 -14.99
C PRO A 350 -2.89 8.81 -15.35
N TRP A 351 -3.78 8.42 -14.45
CA TRP A 351 -5.23 8.55 -14.56
C TRP A 351 -5.84 9.60 -13.61
N SER A 352 -5.06 10.24 -12.74
CA SER A 352 -5.55 11.31 -11.87
C SER A 352 -5.47 12.70 -12.52
N VAL A 353 -4.98 12.77 -13.77
CA VAL A 353 -5.08 13.99 -14.58
C VAL A 353 -6.55 14.20 -14.92
N THR A 354 -7.26 14.88 -14.03
CA THR A 354 -8.50 15.58 -14.34
C THR A 354 -8.14 16.58 -15.44
N GLU A 355 -8.89 16.60 -16.52
CA GLU A 355 -8.67 17.36 -17.77
C GLU A 355 -8.77 18.89 -17.59
N SER A 356 -8.31 19.41 -16.45
CA SER A 356 -8.44 20.82 -16.04
C SER A 356 -7.49 21.76 -16.75
N GLU A 357 -6.56 21.26 -17.57
CA GLU A 357 -5.83 22.09 -18.52
C GLU A 357 -6.68 22.25 -19.78
N GLU A 358 -7.82 22.94 -19.65
CA GLU A 358 -8.35 23.66 -20.81
C GLU A 358 -7.21 24.59 -21.26
N PRO A 359 -6.73 24.47 -22.51
CA PRO A 359 -5.75 25.41 -23.02
C PRO A 359 -6.39 26.78 -22.86
N ALA A 360 -5.71 27.68 -22.15
CA ALA A 360 -6.17 29.04 -21.88
C ALA A 360 -6.58 29.70 -23.20
N SER A 361 -7.85 29.53 -23.56
CA SER A 361 -8.50 30.17 -24.68
C SER A 361 -8.65 31.61 -24.22
N GLY A 362 -7.77 32.48 -24.72
CA GLY A 362 -7.80 33.91 -24.46
C GLY A 362 -9.21 34.45 -24.64
N GLY A 363 -9.87 34.70 -23.51
CA GLY A 363 -11.24 35.17 -23.40
C GLY A 363 -11.27 36.32 -22.41
N ASP A 364 -11.23 37.51 -22.97
CA ASP A 364 -11.26 38.84 -22.39
C ASP A 364 -12.39 39.08 -21.35
N SER A 365 -12.05 39.89 -20.34
CA SER A 365 -12.86 40.66 -19.38
C SER A 365 -14.23 40.14 -18.88
N GLY A 366 -14.29 39.80 -17.58
CA GLY A 366 -15.56 39.59 -16.87
C GLY A 366 -15.38 39.43 -15.36
N GLU A 367 -15.27 40.55 -14.65
CA GLU A 367 -15.11 40.67 -13.19
C GLU A 367 -16.35 40.11 -12.45
N GLY A 368 -16.18 39.02 -11.69
CA GLY A 368 -17.26 38.42 -10.91
C GLY A 368 -16.76 37.53 -9.76
N ALA A 369 -16.73 38.10 -8.55
CA ALA A 369 -16.24 37.43 -7.34
C ALA A 369 -17.16 36.28 -6.88
N LYS A 370 -16.62 35.06 -6.72
CA LYS A 370 -17.26 33.98 -5.95
C LYS A 370 -16.29 33.28 -5.00
N ALA A 371 -16.68 33.28 -3.73
CA ALA A 371 -15.93 32.73 -2.60
C ALA A 371 -15.91 31.19 -2.61
N SER A 372 -14.72 30.61 -2.59
CA SER A 372 -14.47 29.17 -2.51
C SER A 372 -14.22 28.74 -1.06
N ARG A 373 -15.02 27.80 -0.55
CA ARG A 373 -14.87 27.22 0.81
C ARG A 373 -13.96 25.99 0.75
N ARG A 374 -12.78 26.06 1.39
CA ARG A 374 -11.90 24.90 1.64
C ARG A 374 -12.45 24.06 2.79
N GLY A 375 -12.49 22.73 2.60
CA GLY A 375 -12.78 21.76 3.64
C GLY A 375 -11.55 21.45 4.49
N THR A 376 -11.73 21.48 5.81
CA THR A 376 -10.70 21.19 6.82
C THR A 376 -10.54 19.68 7.02
N LEU A 377 -9.35 19.15 6.76
CA LEU A 377 -8.95 17.79 7.11
C LEU A 377 -8.80 17.64 8.64
N ARG A 378 -9.50 16.67 9.23
CA ARG A 378 -9.30 16.20 10.61
C ARG A 378 -8.44 14.94 10.58
N LEU A 379 -7.28 14.98 11.22
CA LEU A 379 -6.48 13.79 11.51
C LEU A 379 -7.11 12.99 12.66
N PRO A 380 -7.13 11.65 12.60
CA PRO A 380 -7.64 10.82 13.69
C PRO A 380 -6.68 10.81 14.88
N PHE A 381 -7.27 10.97 16.06
CA PHE A 381 -6.63 10.86 17.36
C PHE A 381 -6.27 9.39 17.62
N LEU A 382 -4.99 9.10 17.82
CA LEU A 382 -4.53 7.79 18.32
C LEU A 382 -5.03 7.62 19.77
N SER A 383 -5.95 6.68 19.96
CA SER A 383 -6.36 6.25 21.31
C SER A 383 -5.26 5.33 21.87
N ARG A 384 -4.50 5.83 22.85
CA ARG A 384 -3.64 5.00 23.69
C ARG A 384 -4.54 4.11 24.56
N LYS A 385 -4.32 2.80 24.52
CA LYS A 385 -4.64 1.90 25.62
C LYS A 385 -3.47 1.82 26.58
#